data_AF-A0A7W0VIB6-F1
#
_entry.id   AF-A0A7W0VIB6-F1
#
_cell.length_a   1.000
_cell.length_b   1.000
_cell.length_c   1.000
_cell.angle_alpha   90.00
_cell.angle_beta   90.00
_cell.angle_gamma   90.00
#
_symmetry.space_group_name_H-M   'P 1'
#
loop_
_entity.id
_entity.type
_entity.pdbx_description
1 polymer ?
#
loop_
_entity_poly.entity_id
_entity_poly.type
_entity_poly.pdbx_seq_one_letter_code
_entity_poly.pdbx_strand_id
1 'polypeptide(L)'
;MAKTVDDLELIVRTGSPSVQLARDEFRERFRAQFLDPAFDAVATELAAIEEVAWDGYTNHRKAPRTRKAGDEFADPSYELSVEWLAARDAIHAAQQLHERPGPARMLVIIGSSRSDQTCPGEVSKTFRLATEASDELRTAGCHVDLLDLSNLASEYGRRIYPCKGCVSTAMPLCHWPCSCYPNHALGQTLDWMNEIYPLWVAAHGIAILTPVYWHQSPSPLKLMLDRLVCADGGNPDPTTTGGKNPAKAKALELAGWDYPRHLSGRVFSVIVHGDTA
;
A
#
# COMPACT_ATOMS: atom_id res chain seq x y z
N MET A 1 -17.79 6.02 40.08
CA MET A 1 -16.54 5.26 39.87
C MET A 1 -16.27 5.26 38.38
N ALA A 2 -15.20 5.93 37.94
CA ALA A 2 -14.74 5.82 36.56
C ALA A 2 -14.21 4.40 36.35
N LYS A 3 -14.71 3.67 35.36
CA LYS A 3 -14.14 2.38 34.98
C LYS A 3 -12.68 2.61 34.62
N THR A 4 -11.77 1.98 35.34
CA THR A 4 -10.38 1.84 34.88
C THR A 4 -10.37 1.03 33.59
N VAL A 5 -9.39 1.26 32.72
CA VAL A 5 -9.24 0.55 31.43
C VAL A 5 -9.25 -0.98 31.62
N ASP A 6 -8.85 -1.46 32.79
CA ASP A 6 -8.89 -2.88 33.20
C ASP A 6 -10.30 -3.52 33.22
N ASP A 7 -11.38 -2.73 33.24
CA ASP A 7 -12.77 -3.24 33.25
C ASP A 7 -13.42 -3.31 31.85
N LEU A 8 -12.66 -3.03 30.78
CA LEU A 8 -13.16 -3.09 29.40
C LEU A 8 -12.90 -4.47 28.78
N GLU A 9 -13.95 -5.27 28.64
CA GLU A 9 -13.86 -6.52 27.89
C GLU A 9 -13.57 -6.24 26.40
N LEU A 10 -12.36 -6.59 25.95
CA LEU A 10 -11.91 -6.38 24.58
C LEU A 10 -12.49 -7.42 23.62
N ILE A 11 -13.74 -7.20 23.19
CA ILE A 11 -14.43 -8.11 22.27
C ILE A 11 -14.04 -7.82 20.81
N VAL A 12 -13.64 -8.87 20.08
CA VAL A 12 -13.47 -8.83 18.62
C VAL A 12 -14.81 -9.17 17.96
N ARG A 13 -15.30 -8.29 17.08
CA ARG A 13 -16.58 -8.48 16.38
C ARG A 13 -16.37 -9.24 15.07
N THR A 14 -17.13 -10.30 14.88
CA THR A 14 -17.12 -11.16 13.68
C THR A 14 -18.56 -11.36 13.18
N GLY A 15 -18.76 -11.90 11.98
CA GLY A 15 -20.11 -12.20 11.46
C GLY A 15 -20.34 -11.96 9.96
N SER A 16 -19.35 -11.45 9.23
CA SER A 16 -19.45 -11.32 7.77
C SER A 16 -19.62 -12.70 7.11
N PRO A 17 -20.41 -12.81 6.02
CA PRO A 17 -20.51 -14.04 5.24
C PRO A 17 -19.15 -14.51 4.73
N SER A 18 -18.99 -15.82 4.59
CA SER A 18 -17.79 -16.38 3.95
C SER A 18 -17.72 -15.94 2.48
N VAL A 19 -16.53 -15.57 2.04
CA VAL A 19 -16.19 -15.29 0.63
C VAL A 19 -15.30 -16.38 0.03
N GLN A 20 -15.19 -17.53 0.73
CA GLN A 20 -14.44 -18.68 0.25
C GLN A 20 -15.13 -19.26 -0.99
N LEU A 21 -14.43 -19.29 -2.11
CA LEU A 21 -14.92 -19.85 -3.36
C LEU A 21 -14.91 -21.38 -3.31
N ALA A 22 -15.90 -21.98 -3.96
CA ALA A 22 -15.84 -23.39 -4.33
C ALA A 22 -14.73 -23.63 -5.38
N ARG A 23 -14.33 -24.89 -5.57
CA ARG A 23 -13.23 -25.27 -6.49
C ARG A 23 -13.48 -24.77 -7.92
N ASP A 24 -14.71 -24.90 -8.41
CA ASP A 24 -15.08 -24.54 -9.79
C ASP A 24 -15.16 -23.02 -9.98
N GLU A 25 -15.68 -22.28 -8.98
CA GLU A 25 -15.72 -20.81 -9.02
C GLU A 25 -14.30 -20.21 -9.00
N PHE A 26 -13.40 -20.81 -8.21
CA PHE A 26 -11.98 -20.43 -8.22
C PHE A 26 -11.34 -20.68 -9.59
N ARG A 27 -11.60 -21.86 -10.20
CA ARG A 27 -11.12 -22.21 -11.54
C ARG A 27 -11.54 -21.15 -12.56
N GLU A 28 -12.82 -20.81 -12.57
CA GLU A 28 -13.37 -19.83 -13.50
C GLU A 28 -12.67 -18.47 -13.35
N ARG A 29 -12.56 -17.97 -12.11
CA ARG A 29 -11.91 -16.68 -11.83
C ARG A 29 -10.40 -16.69 -12.15
N PHE A 30 -9.71 -17.80 -11.89
CA PHE A 30 -8.29 -17.94 -12.20
C PHE A 30 -8.05 -17.95 -13.71
N ARG A 31 -8.84 -18.75 -14.45
CA ARG A 31 -8.71 -18.90 -15.91
C ARG A 31 -9.15 -17.68 -16.71
N ALA A 32 -9.91 -16.77 -16.12
CA ALA A 32 -10.36 -15.53 -16.78
C ALA A 32 -9.21 -14.65 -17.30
N GLN A 33 -7.98 -14.82 -16.79
CA GLN A 33 -6.79 -14.11 -17.27
C GLN A 33 -6.11 -14.77 -18.48
N PHE A 34 -6.54 -15.98 -18.86
CA PHE A 34 -5.89 -16.86 -19.82
C PHE A 34 -6.86 -17.29 -20.93
N LEU A 35 -7.76 -16.40 -21.36
CA LEU A 35 -8.78 -16.68 -22.38
C LEU A 35 -8.27 -16.60 -23.82
N ASP A 36 -7.06 -16.07 -24.04
CA ASP A 36 -6.47 -16.02 -25.37
C ASP A 36 -6.27 -17.46 -25.91
N PRO A 37 -6.70 -17.78 -27.15
CA PRO A 37 -6.56 -19.12 -27.71
C PRO A 37 -5.12 -19.65 -27.73
N ALA A 38 -4.10 -18.79 -27.65
CA ALA A 38 -2.72 -19.24 -27.50
C ALA A 38 -2.49 -20.10 -26.24
N PHE A 39 -3.29 -19.92 -25.19
CA PHE A 39 -3.21 -20.73 -23.97
C PHE A 39 -3.73 -22.17 -24.16
N ASP A 40 -4.49 -22.46 -25.23
CA ASP A 40 -4.97 -23.82 -25.52
C ASP A 40 -3.80 -24.80 -25.75
N ALA A 41 -2.71 -24.30 -26.33
CA ALA A 41 -1.49 -25.08 -26.55
C ALA A 41 -0.78 -25.51 -25.25
N VAL A 42 -1.09 -24.87 -24.12
CA VAL A 42 -0.48 -25.12 -22.80
C VAL A 42 -1.54 -25.38 -21.71
N ALA A 43 -2.71 -25.90 -22.12
CA ALA A 43 -3.84 -26.08 -21.22
C ALA A 43 -3.55 -27.04 -20.05
N THR A 44 -2.68 -28.04 -20.28
CA THR A 44 -2.28 -29.02 -19.25
C THR A 44 -1.43 -28.38 -18.17
N GLU A 45 -0.45 -27.56 -18.57
CA GLU A 45 0.42 -26.81 -17.68
C GLU A 45 -0.38 -25.77 -16.90
N LEU A 46 -1.31 -25.07 -17.57
CA LEU A 46 -2.18 -24.10 -16.91
C LEU A 46 -3.05 -24.79 -15.84
N ALA A 47 -3.58 -25.98 -16.12
CA ALA A 47 -4.33 -26.76 -15.13
C ALA A 47 -3.46 -27.14 -13.92
N ALA A 48 -2.19 -27.52 -14.14
CA ALA A 48 -1.27 -27.84 -13.06
C ALA A 48 -0.96 -26.61 -12.17
N ILE A 49 -0.74 -25.45 -12.78
CA ILE A 49 -0.53 -24.19 -12.04
C ILE A 49 -1.78 -23.81 -11.23
N GLU A 50 -2.96 -23.97 -11.82
CA GLU A 50 -4.24 -23.69 -11.17
C GLU A 50 -4.46 -24.56 -9.92
N GLU A 51 -4.13 -25.85 -9.94
CA GLU A 51 -4.22 -26.72 -8.75
C GLU A 51 -3.32 -26.22 -7.60
N VAL A 52 -2.11 -25.78 -7.92
CA VAL A 52 -1.18 -25.20 -6.93
C VAL A 52 -1.71 -23.87 -6.39
N ALA A 53 -2.29 -23.03 -7.25
CA ALA A 53 -2.89 -21.77 -6.86
C ALA A 53 -4.12 -22.00 -5.96
N TRP A 54 -4.93 -23.02 -6.26
CA TRP A 54 -6.07 -23.45 -5.44
C TRP A 54 -5.62 -23.89 -4.04
N ASP A 55 -4.58 -24.71 -3.95
CA ASP A 55 -3.99 -25.11 -2.67
C ASP A 55 -3.46 -23.90 -1.89
N GLY A 56 -2.88 -22.89 -2.57
CA GLY A 56 -2.47 -21.62 -1.96
C GLY A 56 -3.63 -20.83 -1.37
N TYR A 57 -4.74 -20.78 -2.11
CA TYR A 57 -5.95 -20.07 -1.74
C TYR A 57 -6.65 -20.72 -0.54
N THR A 58 -6.91 -22.03 -0.58
CA THR A 58 -7.64 -22.76 0.47
C THR A 58 -6.88 -22.82 1.80
N ASN A 59 -5.55 -22.85 1.75
CA ASN A 59 -4.71 -22.79 2.94
C ASN A 59 -4.38 -21.35 3.39
N HIS A 60 -5.00 -20.33 2.78
CA HIS A 60 -4.83 -18.92 3.12
C HIS A 60 -3.36 -18.46 3.21
N ARG A 61 -2.49 -18.99 2.33
CA ARG A 61 -1.04 -18.67 2.34
C ARG A 61 -0.77 -17.25 1.83
N LYS A 62 -0.97 -16.27 2.72
CA LYS A 62 -0.77 -14.85 2.42
C LYS A 62 0.67 -14.52 2.08
N ALA A 63 1.61 -14.96 2.93
CA ALA A 63 3.04 -14.68 2.82
C ALA A 63 3.78 -16.03 2.79
N PRO A 64 4.05 -16.59 1.60
CA PRO A 64 4.56 -17.96 1.47
C PRO A 64 6.03 -18.11 1.85
N ARG A 65 6.77 -17.01 2.00
CA ARG A 65 8.18 -16.99 2.39
C ARG A 65 8.36 -16.15 3.64
N THR A 66 8.86 -16.78 4.70
CA THR A 66 9.10 -16.14 5.99
C THR A 66 10.51 -16.41 6.50
N ARG A 67 10.94 -15.60 7.45
CA ARG A 67 12.09 -15.86 8.32
C ARG A 67 11.81 -15.33 9.72
N LYS A 68 12.51 -15.85 10.72
CA LYS A 68 12.52 -15.30 12.08
C LYS A 68 12.86 -13.80 12.07
N ALA A 69 12.12 -13.05 12.89
CA ALA A 69 12.23 -11.59 12.99
C ALA A 69 13.63 -11.14 13.45
N GLY A 70 14.20 -11.80 14.47
CA GLY A 70 15.48 -11.42 15.06
C GLY A 70 15.36 -10.36 16.17
N ASP A 71 16.48 -10.06 16.81
CA ASP A 71 16.54 -9.33 18.10
C ASP A 71 16.11 -7.85 18.03
N GLU A 72 15.91 -7.32 16.83
CA GLU A 72 15.41 -5.95 16.62
C GLU A 72 13.87 -5.82 16.78
N PHE A 73 13.17 -6.94 16.96
CA PHE A 73 11.71 -7.01 17.14
C PHE A 73 11.35 -7.54 18.54
N ALA A 74 10.15 -7.20 19.02
CA ALA A 74 9.65 -7.59 20.34
C ALA A 74 9.53 -9.11 20.53
N ASP A 75 9.22 -9.87 19.47
CA ASP A 75 9.33 -11.34 19.45
C ASP A 75 10.31 -11.77 18.34
N PRO A 76 11.59 -12.04 18.71
CA PRO A 76 12.62 -12.44 17.77
C PRO A 76 12.34 -13.75 17.02
N SER A 77 11.47 -14.60 17.57
CA SER A 77 11.17 -15.91 17.02
C SER A 77 10.01 -15.89 16.02
N TYR A 78 9.25 -14.78 15.96
CA TYR A 78 8.10 -14.64 15.07
C TYR A 78 8.52 -14.73 13.60
N GLU A 79 7.78 -15.49 12.81
CA GLU A 79 8.01 -15.65 11.37
C GLU A 79 7.42 -14.46 10.59
N LEU A 80 8.29 -13.53 10.17
CA LEU A 80 7.92 -12.37 9.36
C LEU A 80 8.06 -12.66 7.86
N SER A 81 7.18 -12.04 7.07
CA SER A 81 7.26 -12.09 5.60
C SER A 81 8.59 -11.48 5.13
N VAL A 82 9.31 -12.21 4.28
CA VAL A 82 10.54 -11.70 3.64
C VAL A 82 10.25 -10.44 2.82
N GLU A 83 9.11 -10.38 2.14
CA GLU A 83 8.69 -9.22 1.34
C GLU A 83 8.38 -8.00 2.22
N TRP A 84 7.80 -8.22 3.41
CA TRP A 84 7.54 -7.13 4.34
C TRP A 84 8.84 -6.58 4.94
N LEU A 85 9.80 -7.45 5.27
CA LEU A 85 11.13 -7.04 5.74
C LEU A 85 11.86 -6.23 4.66
N ALA A 86 11.83 -6.68 3.41
CA ALA A 86 12.41 -5.92 2.30
C ALA A 86 11.77 -4.52 2.13
N ALA A 87 10.45 -4.42 2.28
CA ALA A 87 9.76 -3.13 2.24
C ALA A 87 10.14 -2.20 3.41
N ARG A 88 10.29 -2.76 4.62
CA ARG A 88 10.80 -2.03 5.80
C ARG A 88 12.21 -1.51 5.55
N ASP A 89 13.09 -2.36 5.04
CA ASP A 89 14.48 -2.00 4.76
C ASP A 89 14.58 -0.88 3.71
N ALA A 90 13.74 -0.92 2.67
CA ALA A 90 13.64 0.16 1.68
C ALA A 90 13.18 1.50 2.30
N ILE A 91 12.24 1.46 3.25
CA ILE A 91 11.81 2.64 4.01
C ILE A 91 12.95 3.18 4.88
N HIS A 92 13.69 2.32 5.57
CA HIS A 92 14.84 2.75 6.37
C HIS A 92 15.94 3.38 5.51
N ALA A 93 16.22 2.81 4.34
CA ALA A 93 17.15 3.40 3.38
C ALA A 93 16.66 4.78 2.90
N ALA A 94 15.36 4.93 2.62
CA ALA A 94 14.76 6.22 2.26
C ALA A 94 14.83 7.25 3.41
N GLN A 95 14.65 6.82 4.66
CA GLN A 95 14.78 7.71 5.82
C GLN A 95 16.21 8.24 5.95
N GLN A 96 17.22 7.38 5.73
CA GLN A 96 18.61 7.83 5.68
C GLN A 96 18.86 8.84 4.55
N LEU A 97 18.16 8.72 3.41
CA LEU A 97 18.26 9.71 2.33
C LEU A 97 17.62 11.05 2.69
N HIS A 98 16.51 11.04 3.44
CA HIS A 98 15.88 12.25 3.97
C HIS A 98 16.80 12.97 4.96
N GLU A 99 17.50 12.24 5.82
CA GLU A 99 18.35 12.83 6.87
C GLU A 99 19.72 13.32 6.37
N ARG A 100 20.14 12.89 5.16
CA ARG A 100 21.43 13.29 4.59
C ARG A 100 21.44 14.79 4.24
N PRO A 101 22.47 15.55 4.64
CA PRO A 101 22.67 16.91 4.17
C PRO A 101 22.78 16.96 2.64
N GLY A 102 22.14 17.94 2.02
CA GLY A 102 22.18 18.12 0.57
C GLY A 102 20.99 18.93 0.05
N PRO A 103 20.76 18.89 -1.27
CA PRO A 103 19.56 19.44 -1.89
C PRO A 103 18.28 18.94 -1.23
N ALA A 104 17.29 19.83 -1.07
CA ALA A 104 15.95 19.43 -0.66
C ALA A 104 15.39 18.40 -1.67
N ARG A 105 14.75 17.36 -1.14
CA ARG A 105 14.15 16.27 -1.94
C ARG A 105 12.66 16.50 -2.05
N MET A 106 12.15 16.63 -3.26
CA MET A 106 10.75 16.92 -3.53
C MET A 106 10.12 15.75 -4.29
N LEU A 107 9.01 15.24 -3.77
CA LEU A 107 8.19 14.26 -4.47
C LEU A 107 7.04 15.00 -5.16
N VAL A 108 7.00 14.96 -6.49
CA VAL A 108 5.88 15.47 -7.29
C VAL A 108 5.01 14.30 -7.70
N ILE A 109 3.70 14.38 -7.43
CA ILE A 109 2.75 13.30 -7.67
C ILE A 109 1.72 13.75 -8.71
N ILE A 110 1.63 13.00 -9.81
CA ILE A 110 0.57 13.16 -10.81
C ILE A 110 -0.62 12.29 -10.38
N GLY A 111 -1.66 12.94 -9.89
CA GLY A 111 -2.87 12.29 -9.41
C GLY A 111 -3.90 11.94 -10.49
N SER A 112 -3.59 12.12 -11.78
CA SER A 112 -4.52 11.79 -12.87
C SER A 112 -4.44 10.32 -13.25
N SER A 113 -5.58 9.73 -13.65
CA SER A 113 -5.59 8.38 -14.25
C SER A 113 -5.17 8.37 -15.73
N ARG A 114 -5.01 9.54 -16.37
CA ARG A 114 -4.82 9.65 -17.81
C ARG A 114 -3.34 9.69 -18.18
N SER A 115 -2.97 8.88 -19.17
CA SER A 115 -1.74 8.96 -19.95
C SER A 115 -2.06 8.92 -21.45
N ASP A 116 -1.06 9.15 -22.30
CA ASP A 116 -1.17 9.01 -23.76
C ASP A 116 -1.07 7.55 -24.24
N GLN A 117 -0.66 6.62 -23.38
CA GLN A 117 -0.54 5.20 -23.69
C GLN A 117 -1.89 4.46 -23.69
N THR A 118 -2.95 5.12 -23.21
CA THR A 118 -4.32 4.58 -23.17
C THR A 118 -5.32 5.67 -23.50
N CYS A 119 -6.64 5.38 -23.45
CA CYS A 119 -7.67 6.37 -23.71
C CYS A 119 -7.50 7.62 -22.79
N PRO A 120 -7.52 8.85 -23.34
CA PRO A 120 -7.88 9.24 -24.72
C PRO A 120 -6.70 9.48 -25.68
N GLY A 121 -5.49 8.98 -25.40
CA GLY A 121 -4.33 9.11 -26.28
C GLY A 121 -3.60 10.45 -26.17
N GLU A 122 -3.82 11.18 -25.08
CA GLU A 122 -3.20 12.48 -24.81
C GLU A 122 -2.82 12.60 -23.34
N VAL A 123 -1.59 13.07 -23.09
CA VAL A 123 -1.07 13.37 -21.77
C VAL A 123 -2.03 14.28 -20.98
N SER A 124 -2.17 14.03 -19.69
CA SER A 124 -3.07 14.81 -18.86
C SER A 124 -2.56 16.25 -18.67
N LYS A 125 -3.49 17.22 -18.49
CA LYS A 125 -3.13 18.57 -18.01
C LYS A 125 -2.31 18.49 -16.71
N THR A 126 -2.64 17.54 -15.84
CA THR A 126 -1.92 17.26 -14.60
C THR A 126 -0.47 16.89 -14.83
N PHE A 127 -0.19 16.00 -15.80
CA PHE A 127 1.17 15.63 -16.18
C PHE A 127 1.96 16.86 -16.62
N ARG A 128 1.38 17.69 -17.50
CA ARG A 128 2.03 18.92 -17.98
C ARG A 128 2.35 19.90 -16.85
N LEU A 129 1.39 20.16 -15.95
CA LEU A 129 1.58 21.01 -14.78
C LEU A 129 2.64 20.42 -13.82
N ALA A 130 2.67 19.10 -13.66
CA ALA A 130 3.64 18.43 -12.79
C ALA A 130 5.06 18.49 -13.36
N THR A 131 5.20 18.40 -14.69
CA THR A 131 6.48 18.60 -15.37
C THR A 131 7.00 20.02 -15.17
N GLU A 132 6.15 21.04 -15.39
CA GLU A 132 6.53 22.44 -15.14
C GLU A 132 6.92 22.68 -13.67
N ALA A 133 6.14 22.16 -12.72
CA ALA A 133 6.46 22.24 -11.30
C ALA A 133 7.79 21.52 -10.96
N SER A 134 8.05 20.37 -11.60
CA SER A 134 9.29 19.63 -11.42
C SER A 134 10.50 20.42 -11.92
N ASP A 135 10.37 21.10 -13.07
CA ASP A 135 11.46 21.89 -13.66
C ASP A 135 11.76 23.14 -12.84
N GLU A 136 10.74 23.80 -12.28
CA GLU A 136 10.92 24.92 -11.36
C GLU A 136 11.65 24.48 -10.08
N LEU A 137 11.26 23.35 -9.49
CA LEU A 137 11.92 22.78 -8.31
C LEU A 137 13.38 22.41 -8.59
N ARG A 138 13.68 21.82 -9.76
CA ARG A 138 15.06 21.53 -10.18
C ARG A 138 15.88 22.81 -10.37
N THR A 139 15.28 23.86 -10.96
CA THR A 139 15.92 25.17 -11.14
C THR A 139 16.23 25.83 -9.80
N ALA A 140 15.35 25.65 -8.80
CA ALA A 140 15.59 26.05 -7.41
C ALA A 140 16.63 25.17 -6.67
N GLY A 141 17.24 24.20 -7.35
CA GLY A 141 18.29 23.35 -6.80
C GLY A 141 17.79 22.15 -5.98
N CYS A 142 16.52 21.75 -6.12
CA CYS A 142 15.98 20.55 -5.46
C CYS A 142 16.24 19.28 -6.27
N HIS A 143 16.37 18.14 -5.57
CA HIS A 143 16.23 16.82 -6.18
C HIS A 143 14.74 16.50 -6.33
N VAL A 144 14.29 16.11 -7.52
CA VAL A 144 12.87 15.83 -7.79
C VAL A 144 12.64 14.39 -8.19
N ASP A 145 11.84 13.69 -7.39
CA ASP A 145 11.25 12.38 -7.73
C ASP A 145 9.83 12.63 -8.28
N LEU A 146 9.47 12.00 -9.40
CA LEU A 146 8.14 12.12 -10.02
C LEU A 146 7.40 10.78 -9.91
N LEU A 147 6.23 10.78 -9.29
CA LEU A 147 5.35 9.61 -9.18
C LEU A 147 4.10 9.82 -10.04
N ASP A 148 3.96 9.03 -11.10
CA ASP A 148 2.79 9.09 -11.99
C ASP A 148 1.77 7.98 -11.68
N LEU A 149 0.64 8.36 -11.09
CA LEU A 149 -0.42 7.40 -10.74
C LEU A 149 -1.26 6.96 -11.96
N SER A 150 -1.06 7.56 -13.14
CA SER A 150 -1.68 7.09 -14.38
C SER A 150 -1.19 5.71 -14.81
N ASN A 151 -0.02 5.27 -14.31
CA ASN A 151 0.48 3.91 -14.55
C ASN A 151 -0.46 2.84 -13.99
N LEU A 152 -1.30 3.15 -12.99
CA LEU A 152 -2.34 2.21 -12.52
C LEU A 152 -3.40 1.89 -13.58
N ALA A 153 -3.59 2.77 -14.56
CA ALA A 153 -4.53 2.57 -15.65
C ALA A 153 -3.84 2.15 -16.96
N SER A 154 -2.54 2.38 -17.09
CA SER A 154 -1.82 2.25 -18.37
C SER A 154 -0.65 1.28 -18.37
N GLU A 155 -0.17 0.81 -17.21
CA GLU A 155 0.91 -0.17 -17.12
C GLU A 155 0.37 -1.53 -16.68
N TYR A 156 0.70 -2.57 -17.45
CA TYR A 156 0.27 -3.92 -17.12
C TYR A 156 0.78 -4.33 -15.73
N GLY A 157 -0.17 -4.75 -14.89
CA GLY A 157 0.15 -5.31 -13.59
C GLY A 157 0.34 -4.29 -12.46
N ARG A 158 0.58 -2.99 -12.70
CA ARG A 158 0.66 -2.02 -11.59
C ARG A 158 -0.71 -1.83 -10.95
N ARG A 159 -0.83 -2.18 -9.65
CA ARG A 159 -2.07 -2.02 -8.89
C ARG A 159 -1.79 -1.45 -7.50
N ILE A 160 -2.70 -0.64 -6.98
CA ILE A 160 -2.79 -0.38 -5.54
C ILE A 160 -4.06 -1.05 -5.06
N TYR A 161 -3.93 -2.10 -4.25
CA TYR A 161 -5.10 -2.77 -3.69
C TYR A 161 -5.73 -1.90 -2.57
N PRO A 162 -7.07 -1.85 -2.44
CA PRO A 162 -7.74 -0.95 -1.50
C PRO A 162 -7.33 -1.18 -0.04
N CYS A 163 -7.15 -0.13 0.75
CA CYS A 163 -6.85 -0.28 2.17
C CYS A 163 -7.94 -1.06 2.92
N LYS A 164 -7.53 -1.96 3.82
CA LYS A 164 -8.46 -2.74 4.66
C LYS A 164 -8.94 -1.99 5.92
N GLY A 165 -8.46 -0.78 6.15
CA GLY A 165 -8.87 0.04 7.30
C GLY A 165 -8.49 -0.55 8.65
N CYS A 166 -7.32 -1.19 8.79
CA CYS A 166 -6.89 -1.82 10.05
C CYS A 166 -6.89 -0.83 11.24
N VAL A 167 -6.58 0.43 10.99
CA VAL A 167 -6.62 1.52 11.98
C VAL A 167 -7.99 1.67 12.64
N SER A 168 -9.08 1.38 11.94
CA SER A 168 -10.44 1.45 12.48
C SER A 168 -10.75 0.35 13.51
N THR A 169 -9.85 -0.62 13.69
CA THR A 169 -9.91 -1.60 14.78
C THR A 169 -9.08 -1.16 15.98
N ALA A 170 -7.83 -0.77 15.72
CA ALA A 170 -6.89 -0.13 16.64
C ALA A 170 -5.68 0.37 15.83
N MET A 171 -5.09 1.52 16.16
CA MET A 171 -3.95 2.06 15.42
C MET A 171 -2.77 1.06 15.30
N PRO A 172 -2.37 0.31 16.35
CA PRO A 172 -1.27 -0.66 16.25
C PRO A 172 -1.57 -1.87 15.36
N LEU A 173 -2.84 -2.09 14.99
CA LEU A 173 -3.20 -3.13 14.01
C LEU A 173 -2.83 -2.69 12.58
N CYS A 174 -2.73 -1.39 12.31
CA CYS A 174 -2.17 -0.87 11.08
C CYS A 174 -0.64 -0.97 11.19
N HIS A 175 0.05 -1.62 10.26
CA HIS A 175 1.52 -1.75 10.36
C HIS A 175 2.21 -0.78 9.40
N TRP A 176 3.44 -0.40 9.71
CA TRP A 176 4.30 0.44 8.90
C TRP A 176 5.59 -0.32 8.49
N PRO A 177 5.82 -0.63 7.20
CA PRO A 177 4.86 -0.54 6.10
C PRO A 177 3.68 -1.50 6.27
N CYS A 178 2.62 -1.32 5.48
CA CYS A 178 1.42 -2.12 5.63
C CYS A 178 1.62 -3.60 5.24
N SER A 179 1.50 -4.52 6.21
CA SER A 179 1.64 -5.98 5.99
C SER A 179 0.37 -6.70 5.45
N CYS A 180 -0.62 -5.95 4.97
CA CYS A 180 -1.81 -6.53 4.33
C CYS A 180 -1.52 -7.04 2.91
N TYR A 181 -0.47 -6.51 2.27
CA TYR A 181 -0.02 -6.86 0.93
C TYR A 181 1.50 -7.13 0.93
N PRO A 182 1.99 -7.90 -0.06
CA PRO A 182 1.19 -8.70 -0.98
C PRO A 182 0.42 -9.81 -0.25
N ASN A 183 -0.68 -10.26 -0.86
CA ASN A 183 -1.44 -11.42 -0.38
C ASN A 183 -1.53 -12.43 -1.51
N HIS A 184 -0.61 -13.41 -1.46
CA HIS A 184 -0.46 -14.44 -2.49
C HIS A 184 -1.70 -15.33 -2.62
N ALA A 185 -2.34 -15.68 -1.50
CA ALA A 185 -3.58 -16.45 -1.51
C ALA A 185 -4.72 -15.74 -2.26
N LEU A 186 -4.77 -14.40 -2.24
CA LEU A 186 -5.82 -13.63 -2.93
C LEU A 186 -5.38 -13.07 -4.30
N GLY A 187 -4.21 -13.45 -4.81
CA GLY A 187 -3.67 -12.90 -6.06
C GLY A 187 -3.33 -11.41 -5.98
N GLN A 188 -3.15 -10.86 -4.78
CA GLN A 188 -2.85 -9.44 -4.54
C GLN A 188 -1.33 -9.22 -4.52
N THR A 189 -0.63 -9.78 -5.52
CA THR A 189 0.84 -9.83 -5.58
C THR A 189 1.45 -8.64 -6.30
N LEU A 190 0.69 -7.99 -7.18
CA LEU A 190 1.15 -6.85 -7.97
C LEU A 190 0.89 -5.49 -7.28
N ASP A 191 0.94 -5.46 -5.94
CA ASP A 191 0.72 -4.24 -5.17
C ASP A 191 1.92 -3.29 -5.29
N TRP A 192 1.67 -2.03 -5.64
CA TRP A 192 2.71 -1.05 -5.94
C TRP A 192 3.17 -0.23 -4.72
N MET A 193 2.48 -0.33 -3.58
CA MET A 193 2.73 0.56 -2.45
C MET A 193 4.13 0.42 -1.84
N ASN A 194 4.77 -0.77 -1.92
CA ASN A 194 6.11 -0.97 -1.37
C ASN A 194 7.20 -0.16 -2.11
N GLU A 195 6.97 0.22 -3.37
CA GLU A 195 7.83 1.16 -4.10
C GLU A 195 7.48 2.62 -3.80
N ILE A 196 6.21 2.90 -3.44
CA ILE A 196 5.73 4.26 -3.17
C ILE A 196 6.13 4.74 -1.77
N TYR A 197 6.08 3.88 -0.73
CA TYR A 197 6.42 4.33 0.63
C TYR A 197 7.83 4.95 0.72
N PRO A 198 8.90 4.35 0.15
CA PRO A 198 10.22 4.97 0.13
C PRO A 198 10.26 6.36 -0.50
N LEU A 199 9.49 6.62 -1.56
CA LEU A 199 9.42 7.96 -2.18
C LEU A 199 8.87 9.00 -1.20
N TRP A 200 7.80 8.65 -0.48
CA TRP A 200 7.20 9.51 0.55
C TRP A 200 8.16 9.76 1.72
N VAL A 201 8.89 8.73 2.14
CA VAL A 201 9.82 8.81 3.27
C VAL A 201 11.06 9.64 2.91
N ALA A 202 11.63 9.46 1.73
CA ALA A 202 12.82 10.21 1.30
C ALA A 202 12.55 11.71 1.06
N ALA A 203 11.29 12.09 0.82
CA ALA A 203 10.92 13.46 0.51
C ALA A 203 11.01 14.38 1.74
N HIS A 204 11.46 15.61 1.51
CA HIS A 204 11.33 16.75 2.42
C HIS A 204 10.04 17.52 2.14
N GLY A 205 9.67 17.64 0.86
CA GLY A 205 8.41 18.23 0.41
C GLY A 205 7.66 17.32 -0.56
N ILE A 206 6.34 17.31 -0.49
CA ILE A 206 5.46 16.49 -1.34
C ILE A 206 4.42 17.40 -2.00
N ALA A 207 4.43 17.45 -3.33
CA ALA A 207 3.50 18.23 -4.14
C ALA A 207 2.56 17.29 -4.91
N ILE A 208 1.26 17.33 -4.59
CA ILE A 208 0.24 16.53 -5.28
C ILE A 208 -0.48 17.42 -6.28
N LEU A 209 -0.33 17.12 -7.56
CA LEU A 209 -1.09 17.76 -8.63
C LEU A 209 -2.21 16.81 -9.04
N THR A 210 -3.45 17.27 -9.06
CA THR A 210 -4.58 16.37 -9.31
C THR A 210 -5.76 17.06 -10.00
N PRO A 211 -6.42 16.39 -10.96
CA PRO A 211 -7.70 16.86 -11.48
C PRO A 211 -8.84 16.58 -10.47
N VAL A 212 -9.99 17.22 -10.65
CA VAL A 212 -11.25 16.81 -10.00
C VAL A 212 -12.00 15.83 -10.89
N TYR A 213 -12.30 14.63 -10.39
CA TYR A 213 -13.19 13.66 -11.04
C TYR A 213 -14.51 13.61 -10.27
N TRP A 214 -15.61 14.07 -10.88
CA TRP A 214 -16.96 14.05 -10.28
C TRP A 214 -16.99 14.58 -8.83
N HIS A 215 -16.50 15.80 -8.61
CA HIS A 215 -16.42 16.45 -7.29
C HIS A 215 -15.53 15.73 -6.26
N GLN A 216 -14.63 14.85 -6.69
CA GLN A 216 -13.73 14.10 -5.81
C GLN A 216 -12.31 13.96 -6.36
N SER A 217 -11.39 13.51 -5.51
CA SER A 217 -10.06 13.07 -5.94
C SER A 217 -10.17 11.85 -6.86
N PRO A 218 -9.33 11.72 -7.90
CA PRO A 218 -9.31 10.52 -8.75
C PRO A 218 -9.04 9.25 -7.95
N SER A 219 -9.63 8.13 -8.39
CA SER A 219 -9.50 6.85 -7.71
C SER A 219 -8.04 6.39 -7.50
N PRO A 220 -7.10 6.54 -8.46
CA PRO A 220 -5.69 6.25 -8.22
C PRO A 220 -5.08 7.01 -7.04
N LEU A 221 -5.36 8.33 -6.96
CA LEU A 221 -4.90 9.17 -5.86
C LEU A 221 -5.52 8.71 -4.54
N LYS A 222 -6.82 8.46 -4.53
CA LYS A 222 -7.53 7.99 -3.33
C LYS A 222 -7.00 6.65 -2.82
N LEU A 223 -6.72 5.70 -3.71
CA LEU A 223 -6.14 4.40 -3.37
C LEU A 223 -4.78 4.55 -2.67
N MET A 224 -3.89 5.38 -3.22
CA MET A 224 -2.59 5.65 -2.60
C MET A 224 -2.76 6.31 -1.21
N LEU A 225 -3.60 7.35 -1.10
CA LEU A 225 -3.82 8.06 0.17
C LEU A 225 -4.43 7.14 1.24
N ASP A 226 -5.38 6.29 0.89
CA ASP A 226 -5.99 5.32 1.82
C ASP A 226 -4.95 4.33 2.38
N ARG A 227 -3.91 4.04 1.60
CA ARG A 227 -2.82 3.14 2.01
C ARG A 227 -1.76 3.85 2.86
N LEU A 228 -1.68 5.18 2.80
CA LEU A 228 -0.76 5.99 3.60
C LEU A 228 -1.25 6.28 5.02
N VAL A 229 -2.47 5.87 5.40
CA VAL A 229 -2.94 6.01 6.80
C VAL A 229 -2.01 5.34 7.81
N CYS A 230 -1.29 4.29 7.40
CA CYS A 230 -0.29 3.63 8.24
C CYS A 230 0.93 4.52 8.54
N ALA A 231 1.16 5.58 7.79
CA ALA A 231 2.26 6.50 8.00
C ALA A 231 2.03 7.45 9.18
N ASP A 232 0.78 7.64 9.61
CA ASP A 232 0.43 8.53 10.73
C ASP A 232 0.76 7.90 12.09
N GLY A 233 0.45 6.62 12.28
CA GLY A 233 0.80 5.95 13.53
C GLY A 233 0.85 4.44 13.45
N GLY A 234 1.02 3.88 12.25
CA GLY A 234 1.12 2.44 12.08
C GLY A 234 2.29 1.85 12.87
N ASN A 235 2.09 0.64 13.37
CA ASN A 235 3.04 -0.12 14.14
C ASN A 235 4.23 -0.60 13.28
N PRO A 236 5.47 -0.16 13.55
CA PRO A 236 6.65 -0.59 12.81
C PRO A 236 7.12 -2.00 13.19
N ASP A 237 6.56 -2.60 14.26
CA ASP A 237 6.89 -3.92 14.73
C ASP A 237 5.63 -4.83 14.76
N PRO A 238 5.36 -5.57 13.67
CA PRO A 238 4.24 -6.51 13.62
C PRO A 238 4.24 -7.59 14.71
N THR A 239 5.38 -7.85 15.35
CA THR A 239 5.53 -8.93 16.34
C THR A 239 4.92 -8.56 17.69
N THR A 240 4.86 -7.26 18.03
CA THR A 240 4.16 -6.74 19.23
C THR A 240 2.69 -7.14 19.28
N THR A 241 2.05 -7.28 18.11
CA THR A 241 0.66 -7.75 17.98
C THR A 241 0.57 -9.19 17.48
N GLY A 242 1.68 -9.91 17.30
CA GLY A 242 1.71 -11.25 16.72
C GLY A 242 1.05 -11.30 15.34
N GLY A 243 1.37 -10.33 14.48
CA GLY A 243 0.70 -10.11 13.20
C GLY A 243 -0.58 -9.29 13.34
N LYS A 244 -1.59 -9.58 12.53
CA LYS A 244 -2.88 -8.85 12.52
C LYS A 244 -3.85 -9.39 13.57
N ASN A 245 -3.45 -9.41 14.86
CA ASN A 245 -4.33 -9.81 15.97
C ASN A 245 -5.08 -8.60 16.55
N PRO A 246 -6.42 -8.52 16.39
CA PRO A 246 -7.21 -7.37 16.86
C PRO A 246 -7.18 -7.18 18.38
N ALA A 247 -7.20 -8.26 19.17
CA ALA A 247 -7.27 -8.18 20.62
C ALA A 247 -5.96 -7.61 21.19
N LYS A 248 -4.81 -8.12 20.71
CA LYS A 248 -3.49 -7.59 21.09
C LYS A 248 -3.31 -6.14 20.68
N ALA A 249 -3.74 -5.78 19.47
CA ALA A 249 -3.64 -4.40 18.99
C ALA A 249 -4.47 -3.42 19.82
N LYS A 250 -5.71 -3.80 20.21
CA LYS A 250 -6.54 -2.98 21.10
C LYS A 250 -5.92 -2.82 22.49
N ALA A 251 -5.39 -3.90 23.05
CA ALA A 251 -4.70 -3.84 24.34
C ALA A 251 -3.48 -2.91 24.27
N LEU A 252 -2.70 -3.00 23.19
CA LEU A 252 -1.54 -2.14 22.95
C LEU A 252 -1.94 -0.67 22.77
N GLU A 253 -3.05 -0.39 22.08
CA GLU A 253 -3.55 0.99 21.93
C GLU A 253 -4.00 1.59 23.27
N LEU A 254 -4.77 0.82 24.05
CA LEU A 254 -5.25 1.23 25.37
C LEU A 254 -4.13 1.40 26.41
N ALA A 255 -2.99 0.75 26.20
CA ALA A 255 -1.79 0.96 27.01
C ALA A 255 -1.07 2.30 26.73
N GLY A 256 -1.60 3.11 25.80
CA GLY A 256 -1.10 4.46 25.52
C GLY A 256 -0.23 4.53 24.27
N TRP A 257 -0.72 4.02 23.14
CA TRP A 257 0.00 4.11 21.86
C TRP A 257 0.38 5.56 21.52
N ASP A 258 1.61 5.74 21.07
CA ASP A 258 2.29 7.04 21.00
C ASP A 258 2.11 7.78 19.67
N TYR A 259 1.53 7.12 18.65
CA TYR A 259 1.30 7.67 17.31
C TYR A 259 2.59 8.25 16.69
N PRO A 260 3.50 7.38 16.20
CA PRO A 260 4.87 7.78 15.84
C PRO A 260 5.02 8.83 14.74
N ARG A 261 3.99 9.09 13.91
CA ARG A 261 4.01 10.08 12.81
C ARG A 261 5.25 9.93 11.92
N HIS A 262 5.33 8.80 11.22
CA HIS A 262 6.48 8.40 10.38
C HIS A 262 6.84 9.44 9.31
N LEU A 263 5.87 10.26 8.90
CA LEU A 263 6.04 11.36 7.93
C LEU A 263 6.16 12.75 8.59
N SER A 264 6.47 12.84 9.88
CA SER A 264 6.68 14.12 10.55
C SER A 264 7.79 14.94 9.89
N GLY A 265 7.65 16.28 9.93
CA GLY A 265 8.62 17.22 9.37
C GLY A 265 8.52 17.49 7.87
N ARG A 266 7.65 16.79 7.13
CA ARG A 266 7.44 17.00 5.69
C ARG A 266 6.53 18.21 5.41
N VAL A 267 6.81 18.91 4.31
CA VAL A 267 5.96 20.00 3.79
C VAL A 267 5.06 19.46 2.68
N PHE A 268 3.79 19.85 2.66
CA PHE A 268 2.81 19.36 1.69
C PHE A 268 2.24 20.51 0.85
N SER A 269 2.03 20.26 -0.44
CA SER A 269 1.31 21.13 -1.36
C SER A 269 0.31 20.31 -2.16
N VAL A 270 -0.87 20.89 -2.43
CA VAL A 270 -1.89 20.28 -3.29
C VAL A 270 -2.35 21.31 -4.32
N ILE A 271 -2.17 21.00 -5.59
CA ILE A 271 -2.61 21.81 -6.72
C ILE A 271 -3.75 21.06 -7.40
N VAL A 272 -4.94 21.64 -7.33
CA VAL A 272 -6.15 21.04 -7.88
C VAL A 272 -6.59 21.85 -9.10
N HIS A 273 -6.87 21.15 -10.21
CA HIS A 273 -7.55 21.75 -11.35
C HIS A 273 -8.81 20.95 -11.69
N GLY A 274 -9.83 21.60 -12.20
CA GLY A 274 -11.09 20.97 -12.55
C GLY A 274 -11.99 22.00 -13.20
N ASP A 275 -12.95 21.52 -13.99
CA ASP A 275 -13.97 22.41 -14.52
C ASP A 275 -14.83 22.92 -13.36
N THR A 276 -15.13 24.21 -13.37
CA THR A 276 -16.09 24.81 -12.44
C THR A 276 -17.45 24.16 -12.68
N ALA A 277 -18.01 23.59 -11.63
CA ALA A 277 -19.42 23.18 -11.59
C ALA A 277 -20.33 24.37 -11.95
#